data_AF-R7ZHG6-F1
#
_entry.id   AF-R7ZHG6-F1
#
_cell.length_a   1.000
_cell.length_b   1.000
_cell.length_c   1.000
_cell.angle_alpha   90.00
_cell.angle_beta   90.00
_cell.angle_gamma   90.00
#
_symmetry.space_group_name_H-M   'P 1'
#
loop_
_entity.id
_entity.type
_entity.pdbx_description
1 polymer ?
#
loop_
_entity_poly.entity_id
_entity_poly.type
_entity_poly.pdbx_seq_one_letter_code
_entity_poly.pdbx_strand_id
1 'polypeptide(L)'
;MEKNLLRGIQISKEEEVFLNKHGVKQLLTAIKNEDEDIFKRGMVITLPHQGLRSGELLGLFWSDIDFENKTLTVNRQRTSKGLGPPKSKSSYRTMTIEGLN
;
A
#
# COMPACT_ATOMS: atom_id res chain seq x y z
N MET A 1 -7.87 27.44 -26.05
CA MET A 1 -7.29 26.92 -24.79
C MET A 1 -7.90 27.72 -23.65
N GLU A 2 -8.87 27.14 -22.94
CA GLU A 2 -9.47 27.78 -21.77
C GLU A 2 -8.40 27.99 -20.68
N LYS A 3 -8.30 29.21 -20.15
CA LYS A 3 -7.40 29.51 -19.03
C LYS A 3 -7.85 28.69 -17.83
N ASN A 4 -6.93 27.99 -17.18
CA ASN A 4 -7.19 27.32 -15.90
C ASN A 4 -7.66 28.36 -14.87
N LEU A 5 -8.95 28.28 -14.50
CA LEU A 5 -9.62 29.23 -13.58
C LEU A 5 -9.14 29.12 -12.13
N LEU A 6 -8.38 28.07 -11.79
CA LEU A 6 -7.91 27.78 -10.44
C LEU A 6 -6.45 28.20 -10.23
N ARG A 7 -5.84 28.87 -11.22
CA ARG A 7 -4.45 29.33 -11.14
C ARG A 7 -4.32 30.39 -10.02
N GLY A 8 -3.63 30.02 -8.94
CA GLY A 8 -3.35 30.92 -7.81
C GLY A 8 -4.28 30.76 -6.60
N ILE A 9 -5.28 29.87 -6.67
CA ILE A 9 -6.07 29.51 -5.49
C ILE A 9 -5.21 28.59 -4.60
N GLN A 10 -4.88 29.06 -3.40
CA GLN A 10 -4.28 28.22 -2.36
C GLN A 10 -5.39 27.67 -1.47
N ILE A 11 -5.61 26.37 -1.55
CA ILE A 11 -6.49 25.65 -0.64
C ILE A 11 -5.69 25.41 0.63
N SER A 12 -6.20 25.83 1.79
CA SER A 12 -5.62 25.45 3.08
C SER A 12 -5.59 23.94 3.16
N LYS A 13 -4.39 23.36 3.21
CA LYS A 13 -4.23 21.92 3.35
C LYS A 13 -4.58 21.59 4.81
N GLU A 14 -5.76 21.00 5.03
CA GLU A 14 -6.06 20.39 6.32
C GLU A 14 -4.97 19.35 6.63
N GLU A 15 -4.46 19.35 7.87
CA GLU A 15 -3.49 18.34 8.28
C GLU A 15 -4.19 16.98 8.33
N GLU A 16 -3.80 16.09 7.42
CA GLU A 16 -4.22 14.70 7.48
C GLU A 16 -3.67 14.05 8.76
N VAL A 17 -4.58 13.50 9.57
CA VAL A 17 -4.20 12.77 10.79
C VAL A 17 -3.75 11.36 10.40
N PHE A 18 -2.44 11.12 10.47
CA PHE A 18 -1.85 9.80 10.22
C PHE A 18 -1.83 8.93 11.47
N LEU A 19 -1.99 7.62 11.30
CA LEU A 19 -1.73 6.66 12.37
C LEU A 19 -0.26 6.71 12.77
N ASN A 20 0.01 7.04 14.03
CA ASN A 20 1.34 6.90 14.60
C ASN A 20 1.62 5.43 14.98
N LYS A 21 2.86 5.13 15.40
CA LYS A 21 3.27 3.77 15.79
C LYS A 21 2.35 3.13 16.84
N HIS A 22 1.83 3.92 17.79
CA HIS A 22 0.91 3.43 18.81
C HIS A 22 -0.44 3.06 18.20
N GLY A 23 -0.99 3.93 17.34
CA GLY A 23 -2.25 3.67 16.61
C GLY A 23 -2.16 2.45 15.70
N VAL A 24 -1.05 2.25 14.99
CA VAL A 24 -0.80 1.03 14.20
C VAL A 24 -0.80 -0.20 15.12
N LYS A 25 -0.13 -0.15 16.28
CA LYS A 25 -0.12 -1.27 17.23
C LYS A 25 -1.53 -1.59 17.77
N GLN A 26 -2.34 -0.56 18.06
CA GLN A 26 -3.72 -0.74 18.49
C GLN A 26 -4.57 -1.40 17.39
N LEU A 27 -4.46 -0.92 16.15
CA LEU A 27 -5.15 -1.48 14.99
C LEU A 27 -4.78 -2.95 14.78
N LEU A 28 -3.48 -3.27 14.75
CA LEU A 28 -3.00 -4.64 14.60
C LEU A 28 -3.47 -5.55 15.75
N THR A 29 -3.62 -5.01 16.97
CA THR A 29 -4.13 -5.78 18.11
C THR A 29 -5.62 -6.05 17.99
N ALA A 30 -6.40 -5.06 17.54
CA ALA A 30 -7.85 -5.20 17.36
C ALA A 30 -8.20 -6.30 16.34
N ILE A 31 -7.44 -6.39 15.24
CA ILE A 31 -7.70 -7.36 14.16
C ILE A 31 -7.12 -8.76 14.41
N LYS A 32 -6.34 -8.98 15.48
CA LYS A 32 -5.64 -10.26 15.71
C LYS A 32 -6.57 -11.46 15.86
N ASN A 33 -7.74 -11.22 16.42
CA ASN A 33 -8.76 -12.24 16.71
C ASN A 33 -9.97 -12.13 15.79
N GLU A 34 -9.89 -11.30 14.73
CA GLU A 34 -10.93 -11.29 13.70
C GLU A 34 -10.71 -12.49 12.78
N ASP A 35 -11.48 -13.55 13.03
CA ASP A 35 -11.52 -14.75 12.18
C ASP A 35 -12.36 -14.56 10.92
N GLU A 36 -13.14 -13.47 10.82
CA GLU A 36 -14.15 -13.31 9.77
C GLU A 36 -13.57 -12.95 8.39
N ASP A 37 -12.37 -12.37 8.28
CA ASP A 37 -11.83 -11.98 6.97
C ASP A 37 -10.30 -11.98 6.88
N ILE A 38 -9.75 -13.12 6.47
CA ILE A 38 -8.31 -13.31 6.21
C ILE A 38 -7.74 -12.30 5.21
N PHE A 39 -8.53 -11.81 4.25
CA PHE A 39 -8.07 -10.85 3.26
C PHE A 39 -7.91 -9.46 3.88
N LYS A 40 -8.91 -8.99 4.64
CA LYS A 40 -8.79 -7.71 5.37
C LYS A 40 -7.61 -7.74 6.33
N ARG A 41 -7.47 -8.83 7.09
CA ARG A 41 -6.36 -8.99 8.03
C ARG A 41 -5.01 -8.99 7.32
N GLY A 42 -4.88 -9.72 6.22
CA GLY A 42 -3.67 -9.71 5.39
C GLY A 42 -3.33 -8.31 4.90
N MET A 43 -4.32 -7.56 4.39
CA MET A 43 -4.11 -6.20 3.92
C MET A 43 -3.64 -5.25 5.02
N VAL A 44 -4.30 -5.26 6.17
CA VAL A 44 -3.97 -4.36 7.28
C VAL A 44 -2.60 -4.67 7.90
N ILE A 45 -2.15 -5.93 7.84
CA ILE A 45 -0.80 -6.29 8.25
C ILE A 45 0.23 -5.84 7.20
N THR A 46 0.01 -6.11 5.91
CA THR A 46 1.04 -5.86 4.89
C THR A 46 1.27 -4.37 4.59
N LEU A 47 0.21 -3.56 4.57
CA LEU A 47 0.31 -2.13 4.22
C LEU A 47 1.27 -1.31 5.09
N PRO A 48 1.18 -1.33 6.45
CA PRO A 48 2.03 -0.52 7.31
C PRO A 48 3.50 -0.96 7.29
N HIS A 49 3.77 -2.24 7.04
CA HIS A 49 5.13 -2.80 7.04
C HIS A 49 5.86 -2.55 5.71
N GLN A 50 5.17 -2.76 4.58
CA GLN A 50 5.82 -2.75 3.27
C GLN A 50 5.64 -1.43 2.51
N GLY A 51 4.83 -0.49 3.03
CA GLY A 51 4.59 0.81 2.39
C GLY A 51 4.01 0.67 0.97
N LEU A 52 3.25 -0.40 0.72
CA LEU A 52 2.60 -0.63 -0.57
C LEU A 52 1.38 0.29 -0.70
N ARG A 53 1.13 0.78 -1.91
CA ARG A 53 -0.19 1.35 -2.23
C ARG A 53 -1.20 0.22 -2.35
N SER A 54 -2.47 0.46 -2.03
CA SER A 54 -3.51 -0.58 -2.08
C SER A 54 -3.59 -1.28 -3.45
N GLY A 55 -3.42 -0.52 -4.54
CA GLY A 55 -3.36 -1.09 -5.89
C GLY A 55 -2.15 -2.00 -6.11
N GLU A 56 -0.98 -1.67 -5.57
CA GLU A 56 0.24 -2.49 -5.66
C GLU A 56 0.04 -3.80 -4.89
N LEU A 57 -0.49 -3.72 -3.67
CA LEU A 57 -0.82 -4.90 -2.85
C LEU A 57 -1.79 -5.84 -3.56
N LEU A 58 -2.89 -5.31 -4.11
CA LEU A 58 -3.89 -6.07 -4.87
C LEU A 58 -3.37 -6.56 -6.23
N GLY A 59 -2.22 -6.06 -6.67
CA GLY A 59 -1.57 -6.47 -7.91
C GLY A 59 -0.61 -7.66 -7.74
N LEU A 60 -0.19 -7.98 -6.52
CA LEU A 60 0.83 -8.99 -6.26
C LEU A 60 0.44 -10.38 -6.76
N PHE A 61 1.38 -11.04 -7.40
CA PHE A 61 1.29 -12.46 -7.78
C PHE A 61 2.25 -13.28 -6.91
N TRP A 62 2.03 -14.59 -6.82
CA TRP A 62 2.95 -15.48 -6.09
C TRP A 62 4.39 -15.43 -6.64
N SER A 63 4.55 -15.20 -7.94
CA SER A 63 5.86 -15.03 -8.59
C SER A 63 6.60 -13.76 -8.19
N ASP A 64 5.91 -12.80 -7.56
CA ASP A 64 6.52 -11.55 -7.08
C ASP A 64 7.14 -11.70 -5.69
N ILE A 65 6.96 -12.85 -5.03
CA ILE A 65 7.43 -13.13 -3.67
C ILE A 65 8.55 -14.15 -3.73
N ASP A 66 9.71 -13.75 -3.22
CA ASP A 66 10.86 -14.62 -3.04
C ASP A 66 11.01 -14.94 -1.55
N PHE A 67 10.59 -16.14 -1.16
CA PHE A 67 10.64 -16.60 0.24
C PHE A 67 12.06 -16.94 0.71
N GLU A 68 12.96 -17.31 -0.20
CA GLU A 68 14.35 -17.64 0.14
C GLU A 68 15.12 -16.36 0.49
N ASN A 69 15.02 -15.36 -0.37
CA ASN A 69 15.64 -14.06 -0.14
C ASN A 69 14.78 -13.12 0.72
N LYS A 70 13.58 -13.56 1.11
CA LYS A 70 12.60 -12.78 1.91
C LYS A 70 12.32 -11.42 1.28
N THR A 71 12.11 -11.39 -0.03
CA THR A 71 11.82 -10.16 -0.78
C THR A 71 10.49 -10.22 -1.51
N LEU A 72 9.97 -9.03 -1.81
CA LEU A 72 8.78 -8.82 -2.62
C LEU A 72 9.09 -7.79 -3.70
N THR A 73 8.61 -8.04 -4.92
CA THR A 73 8.80 -7.16 -6.07
C THR A 73 7.48 -6.57 -6.56
N VAL A 74 7.39 -5.23 -6.64
CA VAL A 74 6.22 -4.55 -7.21
C VAL A 74 6.37 -4.44 -8.72
N ASN A 75 5.67 -5.31 -9.46
CA ASN A 75 5.70 -5.34 -10.92
C ASN A 75 4.41 -4.80 -11.59
N ARG A 76 3.36 -4.59 -10.80
CA ARG A 76 1.99 -4.37 -11.27
C ARG A 76 1.12 -3.73 -10.19
N GLN A 77 -0.02 -3.22 -10.61
CA GLN A 77 -1.07 -2.71 -9.72
C GLN A 77 -2.46 -3.09 -10.23
N ARG A 78 -3.41 -3.25 -9.31
CA ARG A 78 -4.83 -3.29 -9.59
C ARG A 78 -5.38 -1.86 -9.61
N THR A 79 -6.08 -1.51 -10.68
CA THR A 79 -6.80 -0.25 -10.84
C THR A 79 -8.29 -0.52 -11.05
N SER A 80 -9.11 0.53 -11.10
CA SER A 80 -10.51 0.42 -11.49
C SER A 80 -10.72 -0.15 -12.91
N LYS A 81 -9.70 -0.06 -13.77
CA LYS A 81 -9.71 -0.63 -15.13
C LYS A 81 -9.18 -2.07 -15.21
N GLY A 82 -8.82 -2.66 -14.07
CA GLY A 82 -8.20 -3.98 -14.00
C GLY A 82 -6.71 -3.93 -13.69
N LEU A 83 -6.03 -5.04 -13.97
CA LEU A 83 -4.60 -5.21 -13.72
C LEU A 83 -3.77 -4.45 -14.76
N GLY A 84 -2.72 -3.76 -14.33
CA GLY A 84 -1.85 -3.03 -15.24
C GLY A 84 -0.49 -2.69 -14.62
N PRO A 85 0.38 -2.00 -15.38
CA PRO A 85 1.68 -1.56 -14.88
C PRO A 85 1.51 -0.54 -13.74
N PRO A 86 2.46 -0.44 -12.80
CA PRO A 86 2.54 0.65 -11.84
C PRO A 86 2.50 2.03 -12.51
N LYS A 87 1.96 3.03 -11.79
CA LYS A 87 1.67 4.37 -12.34
C LYS A 87 2.92 5.09 -12.83
N SER A 88 4.06 4.88 -12.16
CA SER A 88 5.33 5.51 -12.47
C SER A 88 6.46 4.49 -12.52
N LYS A 89 7.52 4.81 -13.26
CA LYS A 89 8.75 4.00 -13.30
C LYS A 89 9.38 3.81 -11.92
N SER A 90 9.28 4.81 -11.05
CA SER A 90 9.77 4.74 -9.67
C SER A 90 9.00 3.77 -8.76
N SER A 91 7.83 3.29 -9.19
CA SER A 91 7.03 2.36 -8.39
C SER A 91 7.52 0.92 -8.53
N TYR A 92 8.25 0.58 -9.61
CA TYR A 92 8.91 -0.72 -9.76
C TYR A 92 10.07 -0.82 -8.79
N ARG A 93 9.98 -1.77 -7.85
CA ARG A 93 10.97 -1.93 -6.79
C ARG A 93 10.91 -3.32 -6.19
N THR A 94 12.04 -3.79 -5.69
CA THR A 94 12.15 -4.97 -4.83
C THR A 94 12.48 -4.50 -3.43
N MET A 95 11.83 -5.08 -2.43
CA MET A 95 12.00 -4.73 -1.03
C MET A 95 11.98 -5.95 -0.13
N THR A 96 12.74 -5.91 0.96
CA THR A 96 12.74 -6.96 1.98
C THR A 96 11.39 -7.00 2.70
N ILE A 97 10.93 -8.19 3.04
CA ILE A 97 9.71 -8.41 3.83
C ILE A 97 10.07 -8.22 5.30
N GLU A 98 9.54 -7.16 5.93
CA GLU A 98 9.74 -6.94 7.36
C GLU A 98 9.13 -8.07 8.20
N GLY A 99 9.85 -8.49 9.24
CA GLY A 99 9.39 -9.51 10.19
C GLY A 99 9.71 -10.96 9.78
N LEU A 100 10.38 -11.15 8.63
CA LEU A 100 10.96 -12.44 8.27
C LEU A 100 12.48 -12.49 8.47
N ASN A 101 13.11 -11.38 8.82
CA ASN A 101 14.56 -11.20 8.95
C ASN A 101 15.12 -11.93 10.19
#